data_AF-A0A944EBP3-F1
#
_entry.id   AF-A0A944EBP3-F1
#
_cell.length_a   1.000
_cell.length_b   1.000
_cell.length_c   1.000
_cell.angle_alpha   90.00
_cell.angle_beta   90.00
_cell.angle_gamma   90.00
#
_symmetry.space_group_name_H-M   'P 1'
#
loop_
_entity.id
_entity.type
_entity.pdbx_description
1 polymer ?
#
loop_
_entity_poly.entity_id
_entity_poly.type
_entity_poly.pdbx_seq_one_letter_code
_entity_poly.pdbx_strand_id
1 'polypeptide(L)'
;MTVPEPVVAAARSMADRALSWLHAQRELGALPPGTTAELASPDSVYKPLGESALAASVILRDGVAGPGQLVAAQALMDFTWEQLREGDMLYERQLRHTLMSDPLEVYAPFARCGYRHAELDRLLAHRARLRSVAGVELLPNRGLAVANAARVVGLDQNTDWAALTRATWLAGNPEPWAINWITAYMVTHTVFHLTDWGGRPHGLPAELAAYLRTWLPVWIDIWSEVAQWDLVTELLIVGASLDEPYCDPVAWENIASLQHDDGFMPRDGDPIDEDPQQRFTDHQHTVVVTAVAGSVALARAARGT
;
A
#
# COMPACT_ATOMS: atom_id res chain seq x y z
N MET A 1 -9.02 -9.09 20.18
CA MET A 1 -10.11 -9.78 19.44
C MET A 1 -9.49 -10.55 18.29
N THR A 2 -9.94 -11.78 18.01
CA THR A 2 -9.41 -12.61 16.91
C THR A 2 -10.13 -12.28 15.60
N VAL A 3 -9.42 -12.39 14.47
CA VAL A 3 -10.04 -12.27 13.14
C VAL A 3 -11.04 -13.43 12.95
N PRO A 4 -12.31 -13.18 12.55
CA PRO A 4 -13.30 -14.25 12.38
C PRO A 4 -12.90 -15.27 11.31
N GLU A 5 -13.29 -16.54 11.48
CA GLU A 5 -12.99 -17.61 10.50
C GLU A 5 -13.50 -17.31 9.07
N PRO A 6 -14.73 -16.79 8.86
CA PRO A 6 -15.18 -16.42 7.52
C PRO A 6 -14.30 -15.35 6.87
N VAL A 7 -13.82 -14.39 7.67
CA VAL A 7 -12.85 -13.37 7.21
C VAL A 7 -11.54 -14.02 6.79
N VAL A 8 -11.02 -14.99 7.56
CA VAL A 8 -9.78 -15.70 7.21
C VAL A 8 -9.92 -16.43 5.87
N ALA A 9 -11.07 -17.06 5.62
CA ALA A 9 -11.34 -17.75 4.36
C ALA A 9 -11.42 -16.75 3.17
N ALA A 10 -12.19 -15.67 3.32
CA ALA A 10 -12.31 -14.61 2.31
C ALA A 10 -10.95 -13.94 2.03
N ALA A 11 -10.24 -13.53 3.08
CA ALA A 11 -8.91 -12.91 2.99
C ALA A 11 -7.89 -13.78 2.27
N ARG A 12 -7.90 -15.10 2.50
CA ARG A 12 -7.03 -16.05 1.79
C ARG A 12 -7.35 -16.11 0.31
N SER A 13 -8.63 -16.25 -0.05
CA SER A 13 -9.04 -16.27 -1.45
C SER A 13 -8.66 -14.97 -2.16
N MET A 14 -8.94 -13.83 -1.53
CA MET A 14 -8.62 -12.49 -2.05
C MET A 14 -7.12 -12.34 -2.31
N ALA A 15 -6.29 -12.62 -1.31
CA ALA A 15 -4.84 -12.48 -1.40
C ALA A 15 -4.23 -13.38 -2.48
N ASP A 16 -4.58 -14.67 -2.46
CA ASP A 16 -4.00 -15.67 -3.35
C ASP A 16 -4.36 -15.38 -4.82
N ARG A 17 -5.63 -15.04 -5.08
CA ARG A 17 -6.10 -14.72 -6.45
C ARG A 17 -5.55 -13.38 -6.94
N ALA A 18 -5.55 -12.34 -6.11
CA ALA A 18 -5.03 -11.02 -6.49
C ALA A 18 -3.53 -11.07 -6.79
N LEU A 19 -2.74 -11.75 -5.95
CA LEU A 19 -1.31 -11.95 -6.23
C LEU A 19 -1.10 -12.75 -7.51
N SER A 20 -1.91 -13.79 -7.75
CA SER A 20 -1.82 -14.58 -8.99
C SER A 20 -2.10 -13.71 -10.23
N TRP A 21 -3.09 -12.82 -10.15
CA TRP A 21 -3.38 -11.86 -11.23
C TRP A 21 -2.24 -10.88 -11.45
N LEU A 22 -1.71 -10.26 -10.38
CA LEU A 22 -0.59 -9.32 -10.46
C LEU A 22 0.64 -9.99 -11.09
N HIS A 23 0.96 -11.20 -10.64
CA HIS A 23 2.05 -11.97 -11.20
C HIS A 23 1.80 -12.31 -12.68
N ALA A 24 0.59 -12.74 -13.07
CA ALA A 24 0.26 -13.08 -14.45
C ALA A 24 0.30 -11.86 -15.40
N GLN A 25 -0.17 -10.70 -14.94
CA GLN A 25 -0.30 -9.48 -15.74
C GLN A 25 0.89 -8.52 -15.62
N ARG A 26 1.95 -8.89 -14.88
CA ARG A 26 3.10 -8.02 -14.56
C ARG A 26 3.74 -7.32 -15.77
N GLU A 27 3.73 -7.97 -16.94
CA GLU A 27 4.29 -7.42 -18.19
C GLU A 27 3.49 -6.20 -18.71
N LEU A 28 2.20 -6.10 -18.41
CA LEU A 28 1.38 -4.92 -18.76
C LEU A 28 1.76 -3.68 -17.94
N GLY A 29 2.42 -3.87 -16.80
CA GLY A 29 3.00 -2.81 -15.95
C GLY A 29 4.50 -2.58 -16.18
N ALA A 30 5.12 -3.27 -17.15
CA ALA A 30 6.53 -3.11 -17.47
C ALA A 30 6.84 -1.69 -17.98
N LEU A 31 8.08 -1.24 -17.78
CA LEU A 31 8.51 0.04 -18.37
C LEU A 31 8.62 -0.11 -19.90
N PRO A 32 8.09 0.85 -20.67
CA PRO A 32 8.32 0.86 -22.12
C PRO A 32 9.82 0.86 -22.46
N PRO A 33 10.24 0.22 -23.56
CA PRO A 33 11.62 0.25 -24.00
C PRO A 33 12.15 1.67 -24.14
N GLY A 34 13.35 1.93 -23.64
CA GLY A 34 13.98 3.27 -23.69
C GLY A 34 13.52 4.24 -22.60
N THR A 35 12.67 3.81 -21.65
CA THR A 35 12.35 4.61 -20.46
C THR A 35 13.62 5.00 -19.69
N THR A 36 13.69 6.27 -19.26
CA THR A 36 14.82 6.84 -18.52
C THR A 36 14.36 7.43 -17.19
N ALA A 37 15.30 7.86 -16.36
CA ALA A 37 14.99 8.56 -15.11
C ALA A 37 14.31 9.94 -15.28
N GLU A 38 14.22 10.48 -16.51
CA GLU A 38 13.68 11.81 -16.84
C GLU A 38 12.16 11.86 -16.96
N LEU A 39 11.46 10.78 -16.58
CA LEU A 39 10.00 10.74 -16.61
C LEU A 39 9.39 11.91 -15.84
N ALA A 40 8.63 12.73 -16.56
CA ALA A 40 8.02 13.95 -16.04
C ALA A 40 6.96 13.68 -14.95
N SER A 41 6.28 12.52 -15.00
CA SER A 41 5.29 12.12 -14.00
C SER A 41 5.69 10.80 -13.32
N PRO A 42 5.91 10.80 -11.99
CA PRO A 42 6.06 9.55 -11.22
C PRO A 42 4.82 8.65 -11.32
N ASP A 43 3.65 9.28 -11.36
CA ASP A 43 2.35 8.59 -11.31
C ASP A 43 2.09 7.76 -12.57
N SER A 44 2.76 8.05 -13.68
CA SER A 44 2.39 7.48 -14.98
C SER A 44 3.20 6.26 -15.43
N VAL A 45 4.37 5.94 -14.85
CA VAL A 45 5.22 4.89 -15.46
C VAL A 45 5.74 3.81 -14.51
N TYR A 46 6.24 4.13 -13.31
CA TYR A 46 6.67 3.09 -12.37
C TYR A 46 5.77 2.93 -11.15
N LYS A 47 4.72 3.75 -11.00
CA LYS A 47 3.74 3.57 -9.92
C LYS A 47 3.18 2.12 -9.88
N PRO A 48 2.77 1.51 -11.02
CA PRO A 48 2.34 0.10 -11.02
C PRO A 48 3.41 -0.88 -10.52
N LEU A 49 4.68 -0.63 -10.85
CA LEU A 49 5.81 -1.44 -10.38
C LEU A 49 6.01 -1.28 -8.87
N GLY A 50 5.99 -0.04 -8.37
CA GLY A 50 6.14 0.25 -6.94
C GLY A 50 5.00 -0.33 -6.10
N GLU A 51 3.77 -0.30 -6.61
CA GLU A 51 2.60 -0.88 -5.95
C GLU A 51 2.62 -2.42 -5.97
N SER A 52 3.02 -3.01 -7.09
CA SER A 52 3.21 -4.47 -7.19
C SER A 52 4.31 -4.94 -6.24
N ALA A 53 5.44 -4.21 -6.16
CA ALA A 53 6.51 -4.47 -5.21
C ALA A 53 6.04 -4.28 -3.76
N LEU A 54 5.22 -3.26 -3.47
CA LEU A 54 4.63 -3.06 -2.15
C LEU A 54 3.80 -4.29 -1.73
N ALA A 55 2.86 -4.74 -2.57
CA ALA A 55 2.03 -5.90 -2.28
C ALA A 55 2.87 -7.15 -2.02
N ALA A 56 3.80 -7.46 -2.92
CA ALA A 56 4.70 -8.60 -2.77
C ALA A 56 5.54 -8.50 -1.49
N SER A 57 6.07 -7.32 -1.16
CA SER A 57 6.88 -7.11 0.04
C SER A 57 6.10 -7.31 1.35
N VAL A 58 4.81 -6.96 1.38
CA VAL A 58 3.94 -7.19 2.54
C VAL A 58 3.67 -8.69 2.73
N ILE A 59 3.37 -9.39 1.64
CA ILE A 59 3.15 -10.84 1.63
C ILE A 59 4.40 -11.61 2.11
N LEU A 60 5.57 -11.25 1.58
CA LEU A 60 6.85 -11.84 1.96
C LEU A 60 7.22 -11.53 3.41
N ARG A 61 6.99 -10.29 3.88
CA ARG A 61 7.23 -9.89 5.27
C ARG A 61 6.42 -10.74 6.25
N ASP A 62 5.14 -10.94 5.96
CA ASP A 62 4.24 -11.60 6.89
C ASP A 62 4.38 -13.13 6.86
N GLY A 63 4.77 -13.72 5.72
CA GLY A 63 5.15 -15.13 5.63
C GLY A 63 4.01 -16.13 5.86
N VAL A 64 2.76 -15.66 5.89
CA VAL A 64 1.55 -16.47 6.14
C VAL A 64 0.91 -17.05 4.89
N ALA A 65 1.38 -16.63 3.71
CA ALA A 65 0.93 -17.14 2.42
C ALA A 65 1.45 -18.57 2.16
N GLY A 66 0.76 -19.32 1.30
CA GLY A 66 1.20 -20.66 0.92
C GLY A 66 2.50 -20.64 0.10
N PRO A 67 3.26 -21.75 0.03
CA PRO A 67 4.56 -21.78 -0.64
C PRO A 67 4.54 -21.29 -2.10
N GLY A 68 3.51 -21.65 -2.87
CA GLY A 68 3.37 -21.19 -4.25
C GLY A 68 3.16 -19.66 -4.35
N GLN A 69 2.43 -19.08 -3.40
CA GLN A 69 2.20 -17.64 -3.36
C GLN A 69 3.45 -16.88 -2.90
N LEU A 70 4.23 -17.43 -1.96
CA LEU A 70 5.53 -16.85 -1.61
C LEU A 70 6.51 -16.85 -2.80
N VAL A 71 6.51 -17.92 -3.61
CA VAL A 71 7.29 -17.97 -4.86
C VAL A 71 6.80 -16.92 -5.87
N ALA A 72 5.48 -16.76 -6.05
CA ALA A 72 4.93 -15.75 -6.96
C ALA A 72 5.24 -14.32 -6.49
N ALA A 73 5.16 -14.04 -5.18
CA ALA A 73 5.53 -12.75 -4.61
C ALA A 73 7.03 -12.46 -4.80
N GLN A 74 7.89 -13.45 -4.57
CA GLN A 74 9.33 -13.33 -4.82
C GLN A 74 9.63 -13.04 -6.30
N ALA A 75 9.00 -13.77 -7.23
CA ALA A 75 9.14 -13.53 -8.66
C ALA A 75 8.65 -12.13 -9.09
N LEU A 76 7.60 -11.61 -8.45
CA LEU A 76 7.12 -10.25 -8.70
C LEU A 76 8.09 -9.19 -8.16
N MET A 77 8.74 -9.43 -7.01
CA MET A 77 9.82 -8.58 -6.51
C MET A 77 11.02 -8.57 -7.48
N ASP A 78 11.46 -9.73 -7.94
CA ASP A 78 12.58 -9.86 -8.89
C ASP A 78 12.27 -9.12 -10.19
N PHE A 79 11.09 -9.36 -10.77
CA PHE A 79 10.63 -8.68 -11.98
C PHE A 79 10.62 -7.15 -11.82
N THR A 80 9.98 -6.63 -10.78
CA THR A 80 9.88 -5.18 -10.57
C THR A 80 11.24 -4.53 -10.29
N TRP A 81 12.16 -5.25 -9.65
CA TRP A 81 13.54 -4.78 -9.42
C TRP A 81 14.34 -4.72 -10.72
N GLU A 82 14.24 -5.75 -11.57
CA GLU A 82 14.86 -5.77 -12.90
C GLU A 82 14.33 -4.64 -13.79
N GLN A 83 13.01 -4.38 -13.77
CA GLN A 83 12.40 -3.27 -14.51
C GLN A 83 12.99 -1.91 -14.07
N LEU A 84 13.30 -1.74 -12.78
CA LEU A 84 13.96 -0.55 -12.24
C LEU A 84 15.48 -0.55 -12.42
N ARG A 85 16.02 -1.48 -13.23
CA ARG A 85 17.45 -1.70 -13.48
C ARG A 85 18.23 -1.87 -12.18
N GLU A 86 17.71 -2.73 -11.32
CA GLU A 86 18.32 -3.02 -10.02
C GLU A 86 18.57 -1.77 -9.18
N GLY A 87 17.69 -0.77 -9.29
CA GLY A 87 17.74 0.48 -8.52
C GLY A 87 18.48 1.64 -9.20
N ASP A 88 19.17 1.42 -10.33
CA ASP A 88 19.85 2.49 -11.07
C ASP A 88 18.88 3.60 -11.47
N MET A 89 17.66 3.24 -11.89
CA MET A 89 16.65 4.22 -12.28
C MET A 89 16.21 5.11 -11.11
N LEU A 90 16.05 4.53 -9.92
CA LEU A 90 15.70 5.27 -8.70
C LEU A 90 16.86 6.17 -8.26
N TYR A 91 18.10 5.67 -8.35
CA TYR A 91 19.32 6.44 -8.08
C TYR A 91 19.45 7.65 -9.00
N GLU A 92 19.39 7.45 -10.32
CA GLU A 92 19.49 8.53 -11.30
C GLU A 92 18.41 9.58 -11.11
N ARG A 93 17.18 9.14 -10.87
CA ARG A 93 16.05 10.05 -10.61
C ARG A 93 16.28 10.86 -9.35
N GLN A 94 16.71 10.20 -8.28
CA GLN A 94 16.94 10.88 -7.00
C GLN A 94 18.08 11.89 -7.08
N LEU A 95 19.12 11.58 -7.86
CA LEU A 95 20.27 12.45 -8.09
C LEU A 95 19.86 13.72 -8.86
N ARG A 96 19.02 13.58 -9.88
CA ARG A 96 18.55 14.69 -10.72
C ARG A 96 17.48 15.55 -10.04
N HIS A 97 16.63 14.92 -9.24
CA HIS A 97 15.50 15.58 -8.58
C HIS A 97 15.64 15.56 -7.06
N THR A 98 16.49 16.47 -6.56
CA THR A 98 16.86 16.57 -5.13
C THR A 98 15.71 17.01 -4.21
N LEU A 99 14.46 17.15 -4.62
CA LEU A 99 13.35 17.40 -3.68
C LEU A 99 12.25 16.35 -3.77
N MET A 100 12.36 15.45 -4.74
CA MET A 100 11.41 14.36 -4.95
C MET A 100 11.59 13.25 -3.91
N SER A 101 10.47 12.69 -3.43
CA SER A 101 10.42 11.68 -2.37
C SER A 101 10.09 10.27 -2.88
N ASP A 102 9.48 10.18 -4.06
CA ASP A 102 9.07 8.96 -4.75
C ASP A 102 10.18 7.90 -4.90
N PRO A 103 11.47 8.22 -5.17
CA PRO A 103 12.50 7.19 -5.19
C PRO A 103 12.66 6.46 -3.86
N LEU A 104 12.62 7.17 -2.72
CA LEU A 104 12.71 6.56 -1.39
C LEU A 104 11.50 5.64 -1.12
N GLU A 105 10.31 6.12 -1.47
CA GLU A 105 9.06 5.41 -1.22
C GLU A 105 8.94 4.14 -2.07
N VAL A 106 9.33 4.20 -3.35
CA VAL A 106 9.39 3.02 -4.22
C VAL A 106 10.54 2.08 -3.85
N TYR A 107 11.63 2.60 -3.32
CA TYR A 107 12.76 1.78 -2.87
C TYR A 107 12.44 0.97 -1.60
N ALA A 108 11.57 1.48 -0.72
CA ALA A 108 11.29 0.86 0.57
C ALA A 108 10.79 -0.60 0.50
N PRO A 109 9.84 -0.99 -0.37
CA PRO A 109 9.47 -2.40 -0.56
C PRO A 109 10.65 -3.32 -0.91
N PHE A 110 11.54 -2.90 -1.81
CA PHE A 110 12.76 -3.64 -2.16
C PHE A 110 13.70 -3.75 -0.96
N ALA A 111 13.88 -2.64 -0.25
CA ALA A 111 14.74 -2.62 0.92
C ALA A 111 14.21 -3.55 2.04
N ARG A 112 12.90 -3.65 2.21
CA ARG A 112 12.24 -4.58 3.14
C ARG A 112 12.59 -6.04 2.83
N CYS A 113 12.66 -6.39 1.55
CA CYS A 113 12.95 -7.75 1.07
C CYS A 113 14.45 -8.04 0.86
N GLY A 114 15.34 -7.13 1.26
CA GLY A 114 16.79 -7.35 1.22
C GLY A 114 17.48 -6.94 -0.08
N TYR A 115 16.75 -6.45 -1.08
CA TYR A 115 17.35 -5.83 -2.26
C TYR A 115 18.06 -4.53 -1.85
N ARG A 116 19.29 -4.33 -2.35
CA ARG A 116 20.12 -3.18 -1.98
C ARG A 116 20.79 -2.56 -3.20
N HIS A 117 20.87 -1.23 -3.19
CA HIS A 117 21.60 -0.47 -4.19
C HIS A 117 22.52 0.53 -3.49
N ALA A 118 23.81 0.21 -3.41
CA ALA A 118 24.75 0.87 -2.50
C ALA A 118 24.90 2.39 -2.75
N GLU A 119 24.85 2.83 -4.01
CA GLU A 119 24.92 4.26 -4.35
C GLU A 119 23.62 4.99 -3.97
N LEU A 120 22.47 4.33 -4.12
CA LEU A 120 21.18 4.89 -3.73
C LEU A 120 21.09 5.01 -2.21
N ASP A 121 21.52 3.99 -1.47
CA ASP A 121 21.59 4.03 -0.01
C ASP A 121 22.43 5.21 0.48
N ARG A 122 23.61 5.42 -0.12
CA ARG A 122 24.50 6.55 0.19
C ARG A 122 23.85 7.89 -0.14
N LEU A 123 23.21 8.01 -1.31
CA LEU A 123 22.52 9.23 -1.74
C LEU A 123 21.35 9.56 -0.81
N LEU A 124 20.52 8.58 -0.46
CA LEU A 124 19.38 8.76 0.45
C LEU A 124 19.83 9.11 1.86
N ALA A 125 20.90 8.49 2.37
CA ALA A 125 21.47 8.84 3.67
C ALA A 125 22.01 10.28 3.71
N HIS A 126 22.59 10.76 2.62
CA HIS A 126 23.00 12.16 2.49
C HIS A 126 21.78 13.10 2.42
N ARG A 127 20.80 12.78 1.57
CA ARG A 127 19.55 13.55 1.43
C ARG A 127 18.81 13.74 2.73
N ALA A 128 18.71 12.68 3.55
CA ALA A 128 17.99 12.71 4.82
C ALA A 128 18.53 13.78 5.80
N ARG A 129 19.76 14.28 5.59
CA ARG A 129 20.40 15.31 6.41
C ARG A 129 20.28 16.72 5.82
N LEU A 130 19.71 16.87 4.63
CA LEU A 130 19.57 18.17 3.98
C LEU A 130 18.38 18.93 4.54
N ARG A 131 18.60 20.18 4.94
CA ARG A 131 17.53 21.09 5.38
C ARG A 131 16.49 21.34 4.27
N SER A 132 16.91 21.36 3.01
CA SER A 132 16.01 21.53 1.87
C SER A 132 15.03 20.36 1.72
N VAL A 133 15.47 19.14 2.04
CA VAL A 133 14.61 17.94 2.03
C VAL A 133 13.65 17.96 3.21
N ALA A 134 14.13 18.36 4.40
CA ALA A 134 13.28 18.53 5.58
C ALA A 134 12.23 19.65 5.43
N GLY A 135 12.46 20.60 4.53
CA GLY A 135 11.57 21.73 4.26
C GLY A 135 10.64 21.56 3.06
N VAL A 136 10.56 20.37 2.45
CA VAL A 136 9.62 20.13 1.33
C VAL A 136 8.18 20.20 1.84
N GLU A 137 7.35 20.99 1.18
CA GLU A 137 5.92 21.05 1.46
C GLU A 137 5.23 19.79 0.93
N LEU A 138 4.70 18.98 1.85
CA LEU A 138 4.00 17.73 1.53
C LEU A 138 2.62 17.74 2.17
N LEU A 139 1.67 17.07 1.52
CA LEU A 139 0.42 16.70 2.19
C LEU A 139 0.73 15.84 3.43
N PRO A 140 0.00 16.00 4.54
CA PRO A 140 0.34 15.33 5.81
C PRO A 140 0.48 13.79 5.72
N ASN A 141 -0.43 13.12 5.00
CA ASN A 141 -0.35 11.67 4.78
C ASN A 141 0.88 11.27 3.94
N ARG A 142 1.30 12.12 2.98
CA ARG A 142 2.53 11.92 2.22
C ARG A 142 3.78 12.10 3.10
N GLY A 143 3.77 13.05 4.03
CA GLY A 143 4.83 13.19 5.04
C GLY A 143 5.02 11.90 5.86
N LEU A 144 3.91 11.25 6.25
CA LEU A 144 3.96 9.94 6.90
C LEU A 144 4.48 8.82 5.98
N ALA A 145 4.15 8.86 4.68
CA ALA A 145 4.68 7.90 3.70
C ALA A 145 6.21 7.96 3.61
N VAL A 146 6.76 9.17 3.51
CA VAL A 146 8.21 9.40 3.47
C VAL A 146 8.88 8.94 4.77
N ALA A 147 8.29 9.27 5.93
CA ALA A 147 8.78 8.81 7.23
C ALA A 147 8.76 7.28 7.35
N ASN A 148 7.68 6.63 6.88
CA ASN A 148 7.57 5.17 6.88
C ASN A 148 8.63 4.53 5.97
N ALA A 149 8.81 5.05 4.76
CA ALA A 149 9.82 4.58 3.83
C ALA A 149 11.24 4.75 4.40
N ALA A 150 11.55 5.90 4.99
CA ALA A 150 12.83 6.15 5.67
C ALA A 150 13.06 5.13 6.79
N ARG A 151 12.05 4.83 7.61
CA ARG A 151 12.13 3.80 8.65
C ARG A 151 12.39 2.41 8.08
N VAL A 152 11.72 2.02 7.01
CA VAL A 152 11.88 0.70 6.36
C VAL A 152 13.30 0.55 5.79
N VAL A 153 13.85 1.60 5.19
CA VAL A 153 15.22 1.59 4.63
C VAL A 153 16.29 1.72 5.73
N GLY A 154 15.92 2.09 6.96
CA GLY A 154 16.86 2.27 8.08
C GLY A 154 17.50 3.66 8.14
N LEU A 155 16.81 4.67 7.59
CA LEU A 155 17.22 6.07 7.53
C LEU A 155 16.42 6.99 8.46
N ASP A 156 15.52 6.44 9.29
CA ASP A 156 14.78 7.21 10.29
C ASP A 156 15.75 7.87 11.28
N GLN A 157 15.79 9.20 11.25
CA GLN A 157 16.65 10.03 12.10
C GLN A 157 15.78 10.92 12.99
N ASN A 158 15.41 10.41 14.15
CA ASN A 158 14.62 11.12 15.15
C ASN A 158 13.32 11.72 14.57
N THR A 159 12.63 11.00 13.68
CA THR A 159 11.37 11.47 13.12
C THR A 159 10.37 11.75 14.23
N ASP A 160 9.83 12.97 14.29
CA ASP A 160 8.73 13.31 15.18
C ASP A 160 7.41 12.78 14.61
N TRP A 161 7.20 11.48 14.80
CA TRP A 161 5.99 10.78 14.39
C TRP A 161 4.73 11.43 14.96
N ALA A 162 4.79 11.94 16.19
CA ALA A 162 3.64 12.59 16.82
C ALA A 162 3.27 13.91 16.13
N ALA A 163 4.26 14.71 15.71
CA ALA A 163 4.02 15.91 14.92
C ALA A 163 3.45 15.59 13.54
N LEU A 164 4.00 14.59 12.84
CA LEU A 164 3.48 14.15 11.55
C LEU A 164 2.04 13.66 11.66
N THR A 165 1.71 12.86 12.68
CA THR A 165 0.35 12.41 12.94
C THR A 165 -0.59 13.59 13.19
N ARG A 166 -0.23 14.52 14.09
CA ARG A 166 -1.05 15.70 14.42
C ARG A 166 -1.37 16.59 13.20
N ALA A 167 -0.53 16.58 12.18
CA ALA A 167 -0.77 17.35 10.96
C ALA A 167 -1.87 16.73 10.06
N THR A 168 -2.24 15.47 10.27
CA THR A 168 -3.24 14.77 9.43
C THR A 168 -4.67 15.20 9.76
N TRP A 169 -5.55 15.09 8.76
CA TRP A 169 -6.99 15.29 8.96
C TRP A 169 -7.56 14.33 10.02
N LEU A 170 -7.13 13.05 10.00
CA LEU A 170 -7.57 12.04 10.96
C LEU A 170 -7.26 12.44 12.42
N ALA A 171 -6.08 13.02 12.67
CA ALA A 171 -5.70 13.44 14.02
C ALA A 171 -6.50 14.63 14.56
N GLY A 172 -7.19 15.36 13.69
CA GLY A 172 -8.14 16.40 14.09
C GLY A 172 -9.44 15.85 14.70
N ASN A 173 -9.66 14.53 14.64
CA ASN A 173 -10.91 13.87 15.04
C ASN A 173 -12.17 14.60 14.51
N PRO A 174 -12.22 14.83 13.19
CA PRO A 174 -13.22 15.70 12.55
C PRO A 174 -14.61 15.08 12.56
N GLU A 175 -15.60 15.84 12.10
CA GLU A 175 -16.95 15.32 11.89
C GLU A 175 -16.93 14.19 10.83
N PRO A 176 -17.29 12.94 11.18
CA PRO A 176 -17.11 11.76 10.34
C PRO A 176 -18.01 11.75 9.10
N TRP A 177 -19.11 12.51 9.11
CA TRP A 177 -20.03 12.69 7.98
C TRP A 177 -19.54 13.75 6.98
N ALA A 178 -18.50 14.53 7.30
CA ALA A 178 -17.90 15.50 6.37
C ALA A 178 -16.88 14.85 5.43
N ILE A 179 -16.70 13.53 5.51
CA ILE A 179 -15.78 12.76 4.68
C ILE A 179 -16.21 12.81 3.22
N ASN A 180 -15.26 13.08 2.33
CA ASN A 180 -15.35 12.85 0.90
C ASN A 180 -14.28 11.83 0.47
N TRP A 181 -14.27 11.47 -0.81
CA TRP A 181 -13.34 10.47 -1.36
C TRP A 181 -11.87 10.80 -1.05
N ILE A 182 -11.44 12.05 -1.26
CA ILE A 182 -10.06 12.48 -1.02
C ILE A 182 -9.69 12.38 0.46
N THR A 183 -10.57 12.80 1.36
CA THR A 183 -10.32 12.68 2.80
C THR A 183 -10.31 11.22 3.27
N ALA A 184 -11.15 10.36 2.70
CA ALA A 184 -11.14 8.93 3.00
C ALA A 184 -9.82 8.28 2.56
N TYR A 185 -9.35 8.61 1.36
CA TYR A 185 -8.03 8.21 0.86
C TYR A 185 -6.88 8.74 1.74
N MET A 186 -6.97 9.97 2.25
CA MET A 186 -5.98 10.49 3.21
C MET A 186 -6.02 9.75 4.56
N VAL A 187 -7.20 9.33 5.02
CA VAL A 187 -7.38 8.52 6.24
C VAL A 187 -6.72 7.15 6.08
N THR A 188 -6.99 6.44 4.98
CA THR A 188 -6.43 5.11 4.71
C THR A 188 -4.90 5.17 4.72
N HIS A 189 -4.32 6.09 3.96
CA HIS A 189 -2.86 6.29 3.90
C HIS A 189 -2.24 6.72 5.23
N THR A 190 -2.93 7.52 6.04
CA THR A 190 -2.46 7.85 7.40
C THR A 190 -2.28 6.58 8.22
N VAL A 191 -3.26 5.68 8.19
CA VAL A 191 -3.20 4.41 8.92
C VAL A 191 -2.16 3.48 8.32
N PHE A 192 -2.07 3.36 7.00
CA PHE A 192 -1.10 2.50 6.32
C PHE A 192 0.33 2.85 6.74
N HIS A 193 0.67 4.14 6.75
CA HIS A 193 2.04 4.55 7.06
C HIS A 193 2.38 4.46 8.55
N LEU A 194 1.44 4.82 9.45
CA LEU A 194 1.63 4.69 10.90
C LEU A 194 1.78 3.23 11.33
N THR A 195 0.94 2.36 10.77
CA THR A 195 0.93 0.93 11.10
C THR A 195 1.92 0.09 10.31
N ASP A 196 2.70 0.70 9.40
CA ASP A 196 3.53 -0.03 8.44
C ASP A 196 2.74 -1.12 7.72
N TRP A 197 1.59 -0.76 7.14
CA TRP A 197 0.70 -1.70 6.45
C TRP A 197 0.37 -2.91 7.35
N GLY A 198 -0.11 -2.63 8.57
CA GLY A 198 -0.46 -3.64 9.58
C GLY A 198 0.70 -4.34 10.30
N GLY A 199 1.96 -4.07 9.91
CA GLY A 199 3.14 -4.66 10.56
C GLY A 199 3.36 -4.18 12.00
N ARG A 200 2.87 -2.99 12.33
CA ARG A 200 3.05 -2.25 13.60
C ARG A 200 1.72 -1.67 14.09
N PRO A 201 0.75 -2.49 14.53
CA PRO A 201 -0.58 -2.02 14.92
C PRO A 201 -0.56 -0.95 16.02
N HIS A 202 0.36 -1.04 16.98
CA HIS A 202 0.54 -0.04 18.05
C HIS A 202 1.23 1.26 17.58
N GLY A 203 1.52 1.41 16.28
CA GLY A 203 2.01 2.65 15.70
C GLY A 203 0.91 3.71 15.54
N LEU A 204 -0.36 3.30 15.59
CA LEU A 204 -1.51 4.19 15.58
C LEU A 204 -1.88 4.61 17.02
N PRO A 205 -2.05 5.91 17.32
CA PRO A 205 -2.52 6.35 18.64
C PRO A 205 -3.90 5.78 18.99
N ALA A 206 -4.10 5.43 20.26
CA ALA A 206 -5.29 4.74 20.75
C ALA A 206 -6.59 5.53 20.52
N GLU A 207 -6.53 6.86 20.60
CA GLU A 207 -7.63 7.77 20.31
C GLU A 207 -8.08 7.69 18.85
N LEU A 208 -7.13 7.56 17.91
CA LEU A 208 -7.44 7.41 16.49
C LEU A 208 -7.99 6.00 16.20
N ALA A 209 -7.42 4.97 16.83
CA ALA A 209 -7.96 3.61 16.74
C ALA A 209 -9.41 3.54 17.26
N ALA A 210 -9.74 4.24 18.35
CA ALA A 210 -11.11 4.32 18.87
C ALA A 210 -12.07 5.06 17.92
N TYR A 211 -11.63 6.16 17.32
CA TYR A 211 -12.41 6.89 16.32
C TYR A 211 -12.68 6.01 15.09
N LEU A 212 -11.65 5.35 14.55
CA LEU A 212 -11.79 4.45 13.40
C LEU A 212 -12.72 3.27 13.70
N ARG A 213 -12.61 2.62 14.86
CA ARG A 213 -13.53 1.52 15.24
C ARG A 213 -14.99 1.95 15.27
N THR A 214 -15.25 3.22 15.58
CA THR A 214 -16.60 3.77 15.63
C THR A 214 -17.17 4.04 14.23
N TRP A 215 -16.35 4.53 13.30
CA TRP A 215 -16.83 5.06 12.01
C TRP A 215 -16.52 4.20 10.79
N LEU A 216 -15.56 3.27 10.89
CA LEU A 216 -15.28 2.29 9.82
C LEU A 216 -16.53 1.53 9.34
N PRO A 217 -17.43 1.02 10.21
CA PRO A 217 -18.63 0.34 9.75
C PRO A 217 -19.46 1.22 8.81
N VAL A 218 -19.66 2.49 9.17
CA VAL A 218 -20.47 3.44 8.40
C VAL A 218 -19.78 3.80 7.10
N TRP A 219 -18.47 4.05 7.11
CA TRP A 219 -17.74 4.39 5.89
C TRP A 219 -17.68 3.21 4.91
N ILE A 220 -17.47 1.99 5.40
CA ILE A 220 -17.50 0.79 4.55
C ILE A 220 -18.88 0.65 3.90
N ASP A 221 -19.96 0.84 4.66
CA ASP A 221 -21.34 0.77 4.15
C ASP A 221 -21.61 1.80 3.04
N ILE A 222 -21.38 3.09 3.29
CA ILE A 222 -21.68 4.15 2.30
C ILE A 222 -20.83 4.03 1.03
N TRP A 223 -19.55 3.66 1.14
CA TRP A 223 -18.69 3.52 -0.03
C TRP A 223 -18.98 2.25 -0.81
N SER A 224 -19.50 1.22 -0.13
CA SER A 224 -20.02 0.03 -0.80
C SER A 224 -21.31 0.34 -1.58
N GLU A 225 -22.20 1.17 -1.03
CA GLU A 225 -23.44 1.57 -1.70
C GLU A 225 -23.19 2.26 -3.05
N VAL A 226 -22.15 3.11 -3.13
CA VAL A 226 -21.75 3.79 -4.37
C VAL A 226 -20.70 3.04 -5.18
N ALA A 227 -20.49 1.75 -4.86
CA ALA A 227 -19.59 0.86 -5.56
C ALA A 227 -18.15 1.39 -5.70
N GLN A 228 -17.59 2.04 -4.67
CA GLN A 228 -16.20 2.51 -4.67
C GLN A 228 -15.28 1.42 -4.09
N TRP A 229 -15.13 0.31 -4.82
CA TRP A 229 -14.50 -0.92 -4.32
C TRP A 229 -13.04 -0.78 -3.94
N ASP A 230 -12.31 0.08 -4.64
CA ASP A 230 -10.94 0.46 -4.31
C ASP A 230 -10.83 1.01 -2.89
N LEU A 231 -11.62 2.04 -2.60
CA LEU A 231 -11.66 2.68 -1.29
C LEU A 231 -12.22 1.75 -0.20
N VAL A 232 -13.24 0.95 -0.50
CA VAL A 232 -13.76 -0.05 0.45
C VAL A 232 -12.67 -1.05 0.82
N THR A 233 -11.90 -1.53 -0.15
CA THR A 233 -10.81 -2.48 0.08
C THR A 233 -9.68 -1.84 0.90
N GLU A 234 -9.35 -0.57 0.66
CA GLU A 234 -8.44 0.17 1.52
C GLU A 234 -8.94 0.28 2.97
N LEU A 235 -10.24 0.51 3.18
CA LEU A 235 -10.84 0.56 4.52
C LEU A 235 -10.80 -0.83 5.21
N LEU A 236 -10.83 -1.94 4.46
CA LEU A 236 -10.58 -3.27 5.02
C LEU A 236 -9.13 -3.41 5.53
N ILE A 237 -8.14 -2.88 4.80
CA ILE A 237 -6.74 -2.81 5.27
C ILE A 237 -6.66 -1.99 6.56
N VAL A 238 -7.35 -0.84 6.63
CA VAL A 238 -7.42 0.00 7.84
C VAL A 238 -7.95 -0.80 9.02
N GLY A 239 -9.10 -1.47 8.87
CA GLY A 239 -9.72 -2.28 9.91
C GLY A 239 -8.82 -3.42 10.40
N ALA A 240 -8.16 -4.12 9.47
CA ALA A 240 -7.23 -5.19 9.82
C ALA A 240 -5.95 -4.67 10.52
N SER A 241 -5.50 -3.45 10.18
CA SER A 241 -4.27 -2.84 10.71
C SER A 241 -4.38 -2.33 12.14
N LEU A 242 -5.60 -2.27 12.71
CA LEU A 242 -5.82 -1.84 14.09
C LEU A 242 -5.22 -2.83 15.11
N ASP A 243 -4.90 -2.32 16.29
CA ASP A 243 -4.47 -3.12 17.45
C ASP A 243 -5.54 -4.13 17.88
N GLU A 244 -6.80 -3.70 17.86
CA GLU A 244 -7.99 -4.55 17.85
C GLU A 244 -8.60 -4.54 16.44
N PRO A 245 -8.37 -5.59 15.62
CA PRO A 245 -8.85 -5.61 14.24
C PRO A 245 -10.36 -5.45 14.14
N TYR A 246 -10.82 -4.55 13.28
CA TYR A 246 -12.21 -4.48 12.83
C TYR A 246 -12.33 -5.22 11.50
N CYS A 247 -12.88 -6.43 11.54
CA CYS A 247 -13.06 -7.29 10.37
C CYS A 247 -14.50 -7.83 10.34
N ASP A 248 -15.43 -7.10 9.73
CA ASP A 248 -16.82 -7.54 9.56
C ASP A 248 -16.93 -8.63 8.48
N PRO A 249 -17.35 -9.87 8.79
CA PRO A 249 -17.49 -10.94 7.81
C PRO A 249 -18.27 -10.56 6.57
N VAL A 250 -19.35 -9.78 6.69
CA VAL A 250 -20.21 -9.40 5.57
C VAL A 250 -19.46 -8.51 4.57
N ALA A 251 -18.74 -7.49 5.07
CA ALA A 251 -17.94 -6.63 4.21
C ALA A 251 -16.83 -7.40 3.45
N TRP A 252 -16.16 -8.34 4.13
CA TRP A 252 -15.13 -9.18 3.52
C TRP A 252 -15.69 -10.14 2.47
N GLU A 253 -16.83 -10.79 2.75
CA GLU A 253 -17.51 -11.68 1.80
C GLU A 253 -18.02 -10.92 0.57
N ASN A 254 -18.55 -9.70 0.76
CA ASN A 254 -19.00 -8.84 -0.32
C ASN A 254 -17.84 -8.51 -1.28
N ILE A 255 -16.71 -8.02 -0.75
CA ILE A 255 -15.53 -7.72 -1.59
C ILE A 255 -14.98 -8.99 -2.26
N ALA A 256 -14.88 -10.10 -1.53
CA ALA A 256 -14.43 -11.37 -2.11
C ALA A 256 -15.34 -11.87 -3.24
N SER A 257 -16.65 -11.60 -3.18
CA SER A 257 -17.61 -11.99 -4.22
C SER A 257 -17.52 -11.17 -5.50
N LEU A 258 -16.95 -9.96 -5.44
CA LEU A 258 -16.71 -9.09 -6.59
C LEU A 258 -15.43 -9.46 -7.35
N GLN A 259 -14.51 -10.16 -6.70
CA GLN A 259 -13.26 -10.59 -7.32
C GLN A 259 -13.54 -11.68 -8.36
N HIS A 260 -13.07 -11.47 -9.58
CA HIS A 260 -13.21 -12.44 -10.66
C HIS A 260 -12.35 -13.69 -10.41
N ASP A 261 -12.66 -14.77 -11.13
CA ASP A 261 -11.93 -16.04 -10.99
C ASP A 261 -10.46 -15.97 -11.43
N ASP A 262 -10.12 -15.05 -12.34
CA ASP A 262 -8.73 -14.76 -12.74
C ASP A 262 -7.97 -13.93 -11.69
N GLY A 263 -8.66 -13.48 -10.62
CA GLY A 263 -8.12 -12.67 -9.54
C GLY A 263 -8.19 -11.16 -9.74
N PHE A 264 -8.74 -10.71 -10.87
CA PHE A 264 -9.05 -9.31 -11.11
C PHE A 264 -10.08 -8.79 -10.09
N MET A 265 -9.89 -7.54 -9.67
CA MET A 265 -10.83 -6.83 -8.81
C MET A 265 -11.17 -5.49 -9.48
N PRO A 266 -12.46 -5.21 -9.76
CA PRO A 266 -12.85 -3.93 -10.34
C PRO A 266 -12.63 -2.78 -9.35
N ARG A 267 -12.21 -1.62 -9.87
CA ARG A 267 -11.98 -0.40 -9.09
C ARG A 267 -13.27 0.16 -8.51
N ASP A 268 -14.32 0.15 -9.31
CA ASP A 268 -15.64 0.64 -8.94
C ASP A 268 -16.75 -0.05 -9.75
N GLY A 269 -17.97 0.49 -9.70
CA GLY A 269 -19.14 -0.01 -10.42
C GLY A 269 -19.23 0.40 -11.90
N ASP A 270 -18.22 1.10 -12.44
CA ASP A 270 -18.21 1.49 -13.85
C ASP A 270 -17.92 0.28 -14.76
N PRO A 271 -18.32 0.32 -16.05
CA PRO A 271 -17.98 -0.73 -17.00
C PRO A 271 -16.47 -0.95 -17.12
N ILE A 272 -16.07 -2.22 -17.17
CA ILE A 272 -14.68 -2.63 -17.34
C ILE A 272 -14.34 -2.60 -18.84
N ASP A 273 -13.20 -2.00 -19.20
CA ASP A 273 -12.70 -2.04 -20.57
C ASP A 273 -12.24 -3.46 -20.95
N GLU A 274 -12.48 -3.87 -22.19
CA GLU A 274 -12.09 -5.17 -22.73
C GLU A 274 -10.61 -5.18 -23.20
N ASP A 275 -10.03 -4.01 -23.46
CA ASP A 275 -8.60 -3.89 -23.76
C ASP A 275 -7.77 -4.26 -22.51
N PRO A 276 -6.89 -5.28 -22.58
CA PRO A 276 -6.12 -5.71 -21.42
C PRO A 276 -5.24 -4.62 -20.80
N GLN A 277 -4.68 -3.72 -21.63
CA GLN A 277 -3.82 -2.64 -21.13
C GLN A 277 -4.64 -1.58 -20.39
N GLN A 278 -5.80 -1.18 -20.94
CA GLN A 278 -6.71 -0.26 -20.27
C GLN A 278 -7.26 -0.87 -18.97
N ARG A 279 -7.71 -2.13 -19.03
CA ARG A 279 -8.16 -2.90 -17.85
C ARG A 279 -7.09 -2.98 -16.77
N PHE A 280 -5.83 -3.19 -17.14
CA PHE A 280 -4.72 -3.19 -16.19
C PHE A 280 -4.52 -1.79 -15.59
N THR A 281 -4.44 -0.77 -16.44
CA THR A 281 -4.16 0.61 -16.03
C THR A 281 -5.21 1.16 -15.06
N ASP A 282 -6.48 0.85 -15.29
CA ASP A 282 -7.59 1.41 -14.51
C ASP A 282 -7.85 0.67 -13.19
N HIS A 283 -7.41 -0.58 -13.06
CA HIS A 283 -7.82 -1.46 -11.96
C HIS A 283 -6.67 -2.15 -11.21
N GLN A 284 -5.42 -2.07 -11.69
CA GLN A 284 -4.30 -2.74 -11.04
C GLN A 284 -4.10 -2.28 -9.59
N HIS A 285 -4.35 -1.00 -9.29
CA HIS A 285 -4.29 -0.49 -7.92
C HIS A 285 -5.24 -1.26 -6.99
N THR A 286 -6.48 -1.48 -7.44
CA THR A 286 -7.50 -2.20 -6.68
C THR A 286 -7.11 -3.66 -6.44
N VAL A 287 -6.47 -4.31 -7.41
CA VAL A 287 -5.92 -5.65 -7.23
C VAL A 287 -4.76 -5.65 -6.21
N VAL A 288 -3.91 -4.62 -6.20
CA VAL A 288 -2.85 -4.46 -5.18
C VAL A 288 -3.43 -4.33 -3.78
N VAL A 289 -4.39 -3.43 -3.56
CA VAL A 289 -4.98 -3.27 -2.23
C VAL A 289 -5.77 -4.52 -1.81
N THR A 290 -6.34 -5.27 -2.75
CA THR A 290 -6.96 -6.58 -2.48
C THR A 290 -5.96 -7.60 -1.96
N ALA A 291 -4.78 -7.71 -2.61
CA ALA A 291 -3.70 -8.58 -2.18
C ALA A 291 -3.18 -8.20 -0.78
N VAL A 292 -3.00 -6.89 -0.53
CA VAL A 292 -2.54 -6.35 0.75
C VAL A 292 -3.57 -6.58 1.85
N ALA A 293 -4.86 -6.30 1.60
CA ALA A 293 -5.94 -6.51 2.57
C ALA A 293 -5.95 -7.95 3.07
N GLY A 294 -6.02 -8.91 2.14
CA GLY A 294 -6.02 -10.33 2.50
C GLY A 294 -4.76 -10.73 3.28
N SER A 295 -3.58 -10.30 2.84
CA SER A 295 -2.31 -10.58 3.53
C SER A 295 -2.28 -10.05 4.96
N VAL A 296 -2.69 -8.79 5.17
CA VAL A 296 -2.70 -8.16 6.49
C VAL A 296 -3.68 -8.87 7.41
N ALA A 297 -4.90 -9.18 6.96
CA ALA A 297 -5.88 -9.91 7.76
C ALA A 297 -5.39 -11.31 8.16
N LEU A 298 -4.76 -12.05 7.23
CA LEU A 298 -4.15 -13.35 7.53
C LEU A 298 -3.02 -13.25 8.55
N ALA A 299 -2.15 -12.25 8.42
CA ALA A 299 -1.06 -12.01 9.35
C ALA A 299 -1.57 -11.71 10.76
N ARG A 300 -2.67 -10.94 10.86
CA ARG A 300 -3.32 -10.62 12.13
C ARG A 300 -3.99 -11.85 12.75
N ALA A 301 -4.63 -12.68 11.94
CA ALA A 301 -5.19 -13.95 12.39
C ALA A 301 -4.11 -14.87 12.98
N ALA A 302 -2.98 -15.04 12.27
CA ALA A 302 -1.87 -15.90 12.69
C ALA A 302 -1.12 -15.42 13.94
N ARG A 303 -1.16 -14.12 14.25
CA ARG A 303 -0.59 -13.56 15.50
C ARG A 303 -1.57 -13.61 16.69
N GLY A 304 -2.85 -13.81 16.40
CA GLY A 304 -3.91 -13.93 17.42
C GLY A 304 -4.15 -15.37 17.89
N THR A 305 -3.59 -16.36 17.18
CA THR A 305 -3.49 -17.77 17.59
C THR A 305 -2.25 -18.01 18.41
#